data_AF-A0A7Y5DYH4-F1
#
_entry.id   AF-A0A7Y5DYH4-F1
#
_cell.length_a   1.000
_cell.length_b   1.000
_cell.length_c   1.000
_cell.angle_alpha   90.00
_cell.angle_beta   90.00
_cell.angle_gamma   90.00
#
_symmetry.space_group_name_H-M   'P 1'
#
loop_
_entity.id
_entity.type
_entity.pdbx_description
1 polymer ?
#
loop_
_entity_poly.entity_id
_entity_poly.type
_entity_poly.pdbx_seq_one_letter_code
_entity_poly.pdbx_strand_id
1 'polypeptide(L)'
;MSAGRSACVLFAALLSCKGAPEKPVHDAGTDAGRRDAAAPAVPSAEGTFGAGADAGPPPAPVATVTAPVDETLPASTSDELTLRMRHLLEAIVQDNADLARDALYPRDGFILLRDAKDPGKTWDQRVHAPFQKAVHRTHQRTKGIENAKYVAFEVGQSGVRVGAKNREWKRDVFRAGHARLVFTIDGKAKHIEVGELISYKGAWYVMRLR
;
A
#
# COMPACT_ATOMS: atom_id res chain seq x y z
N MET A 1 29.74 -51.17 -17.81
CA MET A 1 29.08 -50.86 -16.52
C MET A 1 28.07 -49.75 -16.74
N SER A 2 26.80 -50.12 -16.56
CA SER A 2 25.56 -49.35 -16.37
C SER A 2 25.38 -47.94 -16.97
N ALA A 3 24.48 -47.87 -17.95
CA ALA A 3 23.73 -46.68 -18.34
C ALA A 3 22.45 -46.58 -17.48
N GLY A 4 22.23 -45.46 -16.79
CA GLY A 4 21.02 -45.19 -16.02
C GLY A 4 20.13 -44.16 -16.71
N ARG A 5 19.17 -44.63 -17.52
CA ARG A 5 18.05 -43.84 -18.04
C ARG A 5 16.99 -43.75 -16.93
N SER A 6 16.62 -42.55 -16.50
CA SER A 6 15.44 -42.36 -15.64
C SER A 6 14.33 -41.69 -16.44
N ALA A 7 13.19 -42.37 -16.48
CA ALA A 7 12.11 -42.19 -17.42
C ALA A 7 11.12 -41.09 -17.02
N CYS A 8 10.51 -40.53 -18.07
CA CYS A 8 9.28 -39.75 -18.03
C CYS A 8 8.19 -40.41 -17.18
N VAL A 9 7.50 -39.60 -16.38
CA VAL A 9 6.09 -39.84 -16.06
C VAL A 9 5.35 -38.51 -16.24
N LEU A 10 4.83 -38.32 -17.45
CA LEU A 10 3.81 -37.32 -17.77
C LEU A 10 2.45 -37.97 -17.46
N PHE A 11 1.81 -37.57 -16.37
CA PHE A 11 0.42 -37.92 -16.12
C PHE A 11 -0.46 -36.79 -16.66
N ALA A 12 -1.06 -37.04 -17.83
CA ALA A 12 -2.22 -36.32 -18.32
C ALA A 12 -3.48 -37.02 -17.77
N ALA A 13 -4.38 -36.28 -17.13
CA ALA A 13 -5.72 -36.76 -16.79
C ALA A 13 -6.77 -35.77 -17.30
N LEU A 14 -7.73 -36.35 -18.01
CA LEU A 14 -8.79 -35.74 -18.80
C LEU A 14 -9.94 -35.11 -17.99
N LEU A 15 -10.59 -34.17 -18.68
CA LEU A 15 -12.00 -33.76 -18.63
C LEU A 15 -12.98 -34.71 -17.90
N SER A 16 -13.92 -34.15 -17.14
CA SER A 16 -15.36 -34.06 -17.49
C SER A 16 -16.23 -33.67 -16.26
N CYS A 17 -17.49 -33.33 -16.52
CA CYS A 17 -18.61 -32.92 -15.62
C CYS A 17 -18.72 -31.41 -15.36
N LYS A 18 -19.54 -30.61 -16.06
CA LYS A 18 -21.02 -30.63 -16.27
C LYS A 18 -21.79 -30.27 -14.99
N GLY A 19 -22.25 -29.01 -14.93
CA GLY A 19 -23.18 -28.52 -13.90
C GLY A 19 -23.37 -27.01 -13.96
N ALA A 20 -24.38 -26.55 -14.70
CA ALA A 20 -25.10 -25.29 -14.45
C ALA A 20 -26.43 -25.67 -13.80
N PRO A 21 -26.85 -24.99 -12.73
CA PRO A 21 -27.88 -23.94 -12.79
C PRO A 21 -27.52 -22.81 -11.79
N GLU A 22 -28.17 -21.66 -11.58
CA GLU A 22 -29.29 -20.89 -12.11
C GLU A 22 -29.22 -19.55 -11.34
N LYS A 23 -29.68 -18.46 -11.94
CA LYS A 23 -29.64 -17.11 -11.33
C LYS A 23 -30.88 -16.91 -10.45
N PRO A 24 -30.75 -16.41 -9.20
CA PRO A 24 -31.83 -15.67 -8.58
C PRO A 24 -31.68 -14.18 -8.90
N VAL A 25 -32.72 -13.67 -9.56
CA VAL A 25 -33.09 -12.25 -9.65
C VAL A 25 -33.39 -11.74 -8.24
N HIS A 26 -32.75 -10.64 -7.84
CA HIS A 26 -33.29 -9.76 -6.80
C HIS A 26 -33.61 -8.41 -7.44
N ASP A 27 -34.90 -8.27 -7.73
CA ASP A 27 -35.58 -7.01 -7.94
C ASP A 27 -35.82 -6.39 -6.56
N ALA A 28 -35.33 -5.17 -6.35
CA ALA A 28 -35.73 -4.33 -5.24
C ALA A 28 -35.59 -2.88 -5.69
N GLY A 29 -36.61 -2.43 -6.43
CA GLY A 29 -36.91 -1.01 -6.56
C GLY A 29 -37.25 -0.40 -5.21
N THR A 30 -36.72 0.78 -4.94
CA THR A 30 -37.38 1.76 -4.07
C THR A 30 -37.15 3.14 -4.70
N ASP A 31 -38.26 3.66 -5.20
CA ASP A 31 -38.47 4.98 -5.75
C ASP A 31 -38.71 6.01 -4.64
N ALA A 32 -38.47 7.28 -5.02
CA ALA A 32 -38.99 8.52 -4.45
C ALA A 32 -38.61 8.93 -3.02
N GLY A 33 -37.79 9.98 -2.96
CA GLY A 33 -37.59 10.82 -1.78
C GLY A 33 -37.14 12.23 -2.12
N ARG A 34 -37.82 12.88 -3.09
CA ARG A 34 -37.68 14.31 -3.42
C ARG A 34 -38.26 15.17 -2.31
N ARG A 35 -37.46 16.07 -1.71
CA ARG A 35 -37.93 17.36 -1.19
C ARG A 35 -36.85 18.43 -1.35
N ASP A 36 -37.00 19.21 -2.42
CA ASP A 36 -36.65 20.62 -2.47
C ASP A 36 -37.48 21.42 -1.45
N ALA A 37 -36.87 22.50 -0.93
CA ALA A 37 -37.43 23.68 -0.25
C ALA A 37 -36.68 23.92 1.07
N ALA A 38 -36.26 25.12 1.47
CA ALA A 38 -36.25 26.45 0.87
C ALA A 38 -35.39 27.31 1.82
N ALA A 39 -34.70 28.31 1.29
CA ALA A 39 -34.16 29.40 2.08
C ALA A 39 -35.30 30.14 2.83
N PRO A 40 -34.99 30.73 3.99
CA PRO A 40 -35.25 32.17 4.07
C PRO A 40 -34.07 32.94 4.67
N ALA A 41 -33.98 34.18 4.22
CA ALA A 41 -33.03 35.19 4.65
C ALA A 41 -33.55 36.01 5.84
N VAL A 42 -32.58 36.75 6.43
CA VAL A 42 -32.63 37.99 7.24
C VAL A 42 -33.06 37.90 8.72
N PRO A 43 -32.66 38.85 9.62
CA PRO A 43 -31.60 39.87 9.57
C PRO A 43 -30.66 39.88 10.81
N SER A 44 -29.67 40.78 10.73
CA SER A 44 -28.72 41.25 11.74
C SER A 44 -29.28 41.47 13.16
N ALA A 45 -28.46 41.13 14.15
CA ALA A 45 -28.43 41.82 15.43
C ALA A 45 -26.98 42.16 15.76
N GLU A 46 -26.67 43.45 15.67
CA GLU A 46 -25.45 44.05 16.19
C GLU A 46 -25.44 43.95 17.71
N GLY A 47 -24.30 43.53 18.26
CA GLY A 47 -24.09 43.36 19.70
C GLY A 47 -22.61 43.55 20.03
N THR A 48 -22.18 44.80 19.98
CA THR A 48 -20.88 45.30 20.43
C THR A 48 -20.63 44.93 21.90
N PHE A 49 -19.58 44.15 22.18
CA PHE A 49 -18.84 44.21 23.43
C PHE A 49 -17.34 44.00 23.19
N GLY A 50 -16.65 45.14 23.13
CA GLY A 50 -15.39 45.48 23.79
C GLY A 50 -14.31 44.41 24.06
N ALA A 51 -13.13 44.77 23.56
CA ALA A 51 -11.83 44.76 24.25
C ALA A 51 -11.04 43.45 24.33
N GLY A 52 -9.91 43.46 23.62
CA GLY A 52 -8.84 42.48 23.74
C GLY A 52 -7.83 42.63 22.61
N ALA A 53 -7.16 43.79 22.54
CA ALA A 53 -5.98 43.95 21.71
C ALA A 53 -4.85 43.09 22.30
N ASP A 54 -4.68 41.88 21.79
CA ASP A 54 -3.46 41.09 21.98
C ASP A 54 -2.81 40.91 20.60
N ALA A 55 -1.72 41.64 20.41
CA ALA A 55 -0.91 41.61 19.19
C ALA A 55 -0.13 40.30 19.14
N GLY A 56 -0.81 39.22 18.71
CA GLY A 56 -0.18 37.97 18.34
C GLY A 56 0.57 38.11 17.00
N PRO A 57 1.79 37.57 16.86
CA PRO A 57 2.57 37.66 15.62
C PRO A 57 1.81 37.02 14.44
N PRO A 58 2.04 37.51 13.21
CA PRO A 58 1.27 37.07 12.04
C PRO A 58 1.37 35.55 11.86
N PRO A 59 0.29 34.86 11.45
CA PRO A 59 0.40 33.46 11.07
C PRO A 59 1.40 33.36 9.92
N ALA A 60 2.45 32.57 10.15
CA ALA A 60 3.42 32.22 9.12
C ALA A 60 2.66 31.73 7.87
N PRO A 61 3.13 32.05 6.65
CA PRO A 61 2.50 31.59 5.44
C PRO A 61 2.42 30.07 5.49
N VAL A 62 1.21 29.53 5.28
CA VAL A 62 1.00 28.11 5.07
C VAL A 62 2.01 27.68 4.01
N ALA A 63 2.99 26.89 4.42
CA ALA A 63 3.95 26.31 3.49
C ALA A 63 3.11 25.44 2.56
N THR A 64 2.87 25.93 1.34
CA THR A 64 2.53 25.09 0.21
C THR A 64 3.63 24.04 0.16
N VAL A 65 3.34 22.84 0.68
CA VAL A 65 4.25 21.69 0.58
C VAL A 65 4.22 21.24 -0.88
N THR A 66 4.85 22.03 -1.74
CA THR A 66 5.42 21.52 -2.98
C THR A 66 6.61 20.68 -2.54
N ALA A 67 6.32 19.45 -2.13
CA ALA A 67 7.35 18.50 -1.72
C ALA A 67 8.38 18.39 -2.85
N PRO A 68 9.69 18.57 -2.58
CA PRO A 68 10.71 18.33 -3.58
C PRO A 68 10.61 16.88 -4.06
N VAL A 69 10.67 16.73 -5.38
CA VAL A 69 10.76 15.46 -6.09
C VAL A 69 11.95 14.67 -5.54
N ASP A 70 11.86 13.33 -5.50
CA ASP A 70 12.91 12.39 -5.02
C ASP A 70 14.24 12.53 -5.79
N GLU A 71 15.00 13.59 -5.52
CA GLU A 71 16.37 13.77 -6.01
C GLU A 71 17.39 13.19 -5.02
N THR A 72 16.96 13.00 -3.77
CA THR A 72 17.78 12.48 -2.67
C THR A 72 17.39 11.04 -2.36
N LEU A 73 18.38 10.16 -2.22
CA LEU A 73 18.17 8.78 -1.80
C LEU A 73 17.51 8.77 -0.40
N PRO A 74 16.35 8.12 -0.21
CA PRO A 74 15.70 8.05 1.09
C PRO A 74 16.58 7.34 2.12
N ALA A 75 16.51 7.76 3.38
CA ALA A 75 17.21 7.10 4.46
C ALA A 75 16.80 5.61 4.55
N SER A 76 17.78 4.72 4.62
CA SER A 76 17.54 3.27 4.77
C SER A 76 16.87 2.90 6.09
N THR A 77 16.90 3.80 7.07
CA THR A 77 16.28 3.66 8.38
C THR A 77 15.68 5.00 8.79
N SER A 78 14.40 5.02 9.14
CA SER A 78 13.71 6.18 9.71
C SER A 78 12.61 5.70 10.66
N ASP A 79 12.26 6.51 11.66
CA ASP A 79 11.21 6.15 12.62
C ASP A 79 9.86 5.91 11.94
N GLU A 80 9.51 6.72 10.93
CA GLU A 80 8.30 6.52 10.13
C GLU A 80 8.33 5.19 9.35
N LEU A 81 9.47 4.83 8.76
CA LEU A 81 9.62 3.55 8.08
C LEU A 81 9.44 2.39 9.06
N THR A 82 10.04 2.49 10.24
CA THR A 82 9.88 1.50 11.32
C THR A 82 8.43 1.37 11.78
N LEU A 83 7.69 2.49 11.90
CA LEU A 83 6.25 2.47 12.23
C LEU A 83 5.43 1.78 11.14
N ARG A 84 5.63 2.14 9.87
CA ARG A 84 4.95 1.49 8.72
C ARG A 84 5.23 -0.02 8.68
N MET A 85 6.48 -0.43 8.94
CA MET A 85 6.84 -1.85 8.95
C MET A 85 6.26 -2.60 10.14
N ARG A 86 6.02 -1.93 11.28
CA ARG A 86 5.26 -2.49 12.41
C ARG A 86 3.79 -2.69 12.03
N HIS A 87 3.16 -1.70 11.39
CA HIS A 87 1.79 -1.86 10.87
C HIS A 87 1.70 -2.96 9.82
N LEU A 88 2.73 -3.13 8.97
CA LEU A 88 2.81 -4.27 8.04
C LEU A 88 2.86 -5.61 8.76
N LEU A 89 3.66 -5.74 9.83
CA LEU A 89 3.68 -6.97 10.61
C LEU A 89 2.30 -7.21 11.24
N GLU A 90 1.71 -6.19 11.86
CA GLU A 90 0.38 -6.27 12.48
C GLU A 90 -0.72 -6.68 11.49
N ALA A 91 -0.70 -6.10 10.28
CA ALA A 91 -1.60 -6.47 9.19
C ALA A 91 -1.48 -7.96 8.82
N ILE A 92 -0.26 -8.50 8.81
CA ILE A 92 -0.03 -9.93 8.55
C ILE A 92 -0.48 -10.77 9.75
N VAL A 93 -0.27 -10.32 10.98
CA VAL A 93 -0.74 -11.02 12.18
C VAL A 93 -2.27 -11.13 12.19
N GLN A 94 -2.97 -10.05 11.87
CA GLN A 94 -4.44 -9.99 11.89
C GLN A 94 -5.10 -10.45 10.57
N ASP A 95 -4.31 -10.89 9.58
CA ASP A 95 -4.79 -11.20 8.23
C ASP A 95 -5.56 -10.03 7.56
N ASN A 96 -5.23 -8.78 7.94
CA ASN A 96 -5.94 -7.58 7.53
C ASN A 96 -4.98 -6.57 6.88
N ALA A 97 -4.95 -6.57 5.55
CA ALA A 97 -4.07 -5.70 4.76
C ALA A 97 -4.40 -4.19 4.89
N ASP A 98 -5.61 -3.82 5.31
CA ASP A 98 -6.00 -2.41 5.44
C ASP A 98 -5.22 -1.68 6.55
N LEU A 99 -4.71 -2.41 7.55
CA LEU A 99 -3.89 -1.85 8.64
C LEU A 99 -2.53 -1.34 8.16
N ALA A 100 -2.02 -1.85 7.04
CA ALA A 100 -0.71 -1.51 6.49
C ALA A 100 -0.78 -0.62 5.24
N ARG A 101 -1.88 0.12 5.06
CA ARG A 101 -2.06 1.02 3.90
C ARG A 101 -1.06 2.18 3.89
N ASP A 102 -0.57 2.57 5.06
CA ASP A 102 0.48 3.57 5.23
C ASP A 102 1.86 3.06 4.78
N ALA A 103 2.11 1.75 4.89
CA ALA A 103 3.32 1.08 4.40
C ALA A 103 3.27 0.84 2.88
N LEU A 104 2.07 0.70 2.32
CA LEU A 104 1.85 0.50 0.89
C LEU A 104 2.13 1.80 0.10
N TYR A 105 2.66 1.64 -1.11
CA TYR A 105 2.90 2.77 -2.00
C TYR A 105 1.61 3.57 -2.28
N PRO A 106 1.58 4.89 -2.00
CA PRO A 106 0.36 5.67 -2.08
C PRO A 106 -0.16 5.77 -3.52
N ARG A 107 -1.47 5.66 -3.66
CA ARG A 107 -2.15 5.71 -4.96
C ARG A 107 -1.88 7.02 -5.70
N ASP A 108 -1.90 8.15 -4.99
CA ASP A 108 -1.61 9.46 -5.57
C ASP A 108 -0.20 9.54 -6.15
N GLY A 109 0.80 9.01 -5.41
CA GLY A 109 2.17 8.93 -5.89
C GLY A 109 2.29 8.07 -7.15
N PHE A 110 1.49 7.00 -7.25
CA PHE A 110 1.50 6.12 -8.42
C PHE A 110 0.89 6.80 -9.63
N ILE A 111 -0.21 7.53 -9.46
CA ILE A 111 -0.87 8.26 -10.55
C ILE A 111 0.03 9.37 -11.11
N LEU A 112 0.75 10.06 -10.22
CA LEU A 112 1.68 11.12 -10.60
C LEU A 112 2.89 10.59 -11.38
N LEU A 113 3.47 9.48 -10.93
CA LEU A 113 4.77 9.00 -11.44
C LEU A 113 4.65 7.92 -12.51
N ARG A 114 3.57 7.15 -12.57
CA ARG A 114 3.42 6.04 -13.53
C ARG A 114 3.05 6.56 -14.91
N ASP A 115 3.73 6.02 -15.93
CA ASP A 115 3.36 6.23 -17.34
C ASP A 115 2.44 5.10 -17.81
N ALA A 116 1.13 5.26 -17.58
CA ALA A 116 0.12 4.30 -17.97
C ALA A 116 -1.15 5.02 -18.44
N LYS A 117 -1.92 4.37 -19.32
CA LYS A 117 -3.20 4.90 -19.82
C LYS A 117 -4.20 5.15 -18.69
N ASP A 118 -4.29 4.21 -17.75
CA ASP A 118 -5.17 4.27 -16.57
C ASP A 118 -4.36 3.92 -15.30
N PRO A 119 -3.60 4.88 -14.74
CA PRO A 119 -2.67 4.59 -13.66
C PRO A 119 -3.39 4.21 -12.36
N GLY A 120 -4.59 4.76 -12.12
CA GLY A 120 -5.41 4.41 -10.95
C GLY A 120 -5.80 2.93 -10.95
N LYS A 121 -6.42 2.45 -12.03
CA LYS A 121 -6.78 1.04 -12.19
C LYS A 121 -5.56 0.12 -12.18
N THR A 122 -4.45 0.59 -12.73
CA THR A 122 -3.17 -0.14 -12.71
C THR A 122 -2.66 -0.31 -11.29
N TRP A 123 -2.75 0.72 -10.44
CA TRP A 123 -2.39 0.62 -9.03
C TRP A 123 -3.24 -0.43 -8.30
N ASP A 124 -4.55 -0.40 -8.50
CA ASP A 124 -5.47 -1.36 -7.87
C ASP A 124 -5.11 -2.80 -8.23
N GLN A 125 -4.77 -3.06 -9.50
CA GLN A 125 -4.48 -4.41 -10.01
C GLN A 125 -3.04 -4.88 -9.76
N ARG A 126 -2.05 -3.98 -9.77
CA ARG A 126 -0.61 -4.33 -9.75
C ARG A 126 0.06 -4.09 -8.41
N VAL A 127 -0.54 -3.26 -7.56
CA VAL A 127 0.00 -2.90 -6.24
C VAL A 127 -0.93 -3.39 -5.15
N HIS A 128 -2.17 -2.89 -5.11
CA HIS A 128 -3.10 -3.16 -4.01
C HIS A 128 -3.56 -4.62 -3.93
N ALA A 129 -4.18 -5.15 -4.99
CA ALA A 129 -4.66 -6.54 -5.02
C ALA A 129 -3.56 -7.60 -4.75
N PRO A 130 -2.35 -7.54 -5.35
CA PRO A 130 -1.30 -8.50 -5.04
C PRO A 130 -0.72 -8.32 -3.63
N PHE A 131 -0.72 -7.10 -3.09
CA PHE A 131 -0.34 -6.86 -1.70
C PHE A 131 -1.29 -7.57 -0.73
N GLN A 132 -2.60 -7.39 -0.89
CA GLN A 132 -3.60 -8.08 -0.06
C GLN A 132 -3.43 -9.61 -0.11
N LYS A 133 -3.26 -10.17 -1.32
CA LYS A 133 -3.01 -11.61 -1.50
C LYS A 133 -1.71 -12.07 -0.83
N ALA A 134 -0.67 -11.24 -0.85
CA ALA A 134 0.60 -11.58 -0.25
C ALA A 134 0.55 -11.51 1.28
N VAL A 135 -0.14 -10.53 1.87
CA VAL A 135 -0.43 -10.48 3.32
C VAL A 135 -1.13 -11.77 3.73
N HIS A 136 -2.21 -12.12 3.05
CA HIS A 136 -2.99 -13.33 3.35
C HIS A 136 -2.18 -14.63 3.21
N ARG A 137 -1.43 -14.75 2.12
CA ARG A 137 -0.54 -15.89 1.90
C ARG A 137 0.53 -16.00 2.98
N THR A 138 1.06 -14.86 3.44
CA THR A 138 2.12 -14.83 4.46
C THR A 138 1.59 -15.23 5.83
N HIS A 139 0.40 -14.75 6.19
CA HIS A 139 -0.32 -15.15 7.39
C HIS A 139 -0.52 -16.66 7.42
N GLN A 140 -1.13 -17.24 6.37
CA GLN A 140 -1.39 -18.68 6.30
C GLN A 140 -0.13 -19.55 6.31
N ARG A 141 0.96 -19.07 5.69
CA ARG A 141 2.21 -19.83 5.60
C ARG A 141 3.00 -19.81 6.91
N THR A 142 2.81 -18.78 7.74
CA THR A 142 3.62 -18.55 8.95
C THR A 142 2.85 -19.01 10.18
N LYS A 143 3.17 -20.21 10.67
CA LYS A 143 2.56 -20.74 11.91
C LYS A 143 3.01 -19.94 13.14
N GLY A 144 2.08 -19.63 14.03
CA GLY A 144 2.34 -18.88 15.27
C GLY A 144 2.60 -17.39 15.04
N ILE A 145 2.16 -16.84 13.92
CA ILE A 145 2.37 -15.43 13.60
C ILE A 145 1.67 -14.51 14.61
N GLU A 146 0.66 -14.98 15.34
CA GLU A 146 0.02 -14.24 16.45
C GLU A 146 1.00 -13.77 17.54
N ASN A 147 2.12 -14.47 17.74
CA ASN A 147 3.14 -14.12 18.72
C ASN A 147 4.32 -13.34 18.10
N ALA A 148 4.18 -12.88 16.86
CA ALA A 148 5.24 -12.17 16.15
C ALA A 148 5.53 -10.81 16.80
N LYS A 149 6.81 -10.57 17.10
CA LYS A 149 7.32 -9.28 17.57
C LYS A 149 8.27 -8.70 16.56
N TYR A 150 8.04 -7.44 16.19
CA TYR A 150 8.94 -6.71 15.30
C TYR A 150 10.34 -6.60 15.92
N VAL A 151 11.38 -6.82 15.11
CA VAL A 151 12.78 -6.67 15.52
C VAL A 151 13.45 -5.55 14.73
N ALA A 152 13.48 -5.69 13.41
CA ALA A 152 14.19 -4.75 12.55
C ALA A 152 13.67 -4.79 11.11
N PHE A 153 14.00 -3.77 10.34
CA PHE A 153 13.79 -3.73 8.91
C PHE A 153 15.08 -3.40 8.20
N GLU A 154 15.46 -4.23 7.24
CA GLU A 154 16.69 -4.09 6.47
C GLU A 154 16.34 -3.80 5.01
N VAL A 155 16.66 -2.61 4.54
CA VAL A 155 16.61 -2.28 3.12
C VAL A 155 17.78 -2.99 2.44
N GLY A 156 17.48 -4.07 1.71
CA GLY A 156 18.49 -4.97 1.14
C GLY A 156 19.33 -4.31 0.04
N GLN A 157 18.94 -4.50 -1.21
CA GLN A 157 19.67 -3.91 -2.33
C GLN A 157 19.36 -2.41 -2.40
N SER A 158 20.32 -1.60 -1.91
CA SER A 158 20.18 -0.15 -1.78
C SER A 158 19.88 0.54 -3.12
N GLY A 159 19.08 1.60 -3.03
CA GLY A 159 18.25 2.15 -4.12
C GLY A 159 18.96 2.34 -5.47
N VAL A 160 18.54 1.57 -6.46
CA VAL A 160 18.88 1.80 -7.87
C VAL A 160 17.96 2.91 -8.39
N ARG A 161 18.55 3.98 -8.95
CA ARG A 161 17.79 5.01 -9.64
C ARG A 161 17.25 4.43 -10.95
N VAL A 162 15.94 4.26 -11.03
CA VAL A 162 15.24 3.81 -12.23
C VAL A 162 14.79 5.05 -12.98
N GLY A 163 15.42 5.30 -14.13
CA GLY A 163 15.15 6.49 -14.91
C GLY A 163 13.90 6.39 -15.78
N ALA A 164 13.36 7.55 -16.15
CA ALA A 164 12.21 7.66 -17.06
C ALA A 164 12.43 7.02 -18.45
N LYS A 165 13.70 6.74 -18.79
CA LYS A 165 14.12 6.08 -20.04
C LYS A 165 13.49 4.70 -20.25
N ASN A 166 13.09 4.02 -19.18
CA ASN A 166 12.41 2.73 -19.27
C ASN A 166 10.93 2.83 -19.66
N ARG A 167 10.39 4.04 -19.92
CA ARG A 167 8.98 4.32 -20.27
C ARG A 167 7.94 3.79 -19.28
N GLU A 168 8.38 3.30 -18.13
CA GLU A 168 7.49 2.78 -17.09
C GLU A 168 7.15 3.86 -16.05
N TRP A 169 8.04 4.85 -15.92
CA TRP A 169 7.95 5.95 -14.98
C TRP A 169 8.14 7.27 -15.74
N LYS A 170 7.35 8.28 -15.41
CA LYS A 170 7.42 9.63 -16.00
C LYS A 170 8.65 10.41 -15.55
N ARG A 171 9.22 10.05 -14.39
CA ARG A 171 10.38 10.66 -13.76
C ARG A 171 11.24 9.57 -13.12
N ASP A 172 12.46 9.94 -12.75
CA ASP A 172 13.35 9.04 -12.05
C ASP A 172 12.83 8.77 -10.63
N VAL A 173 12.87 7.50 -10.23
CA VAL A 173 12.53 7.06 -8.86
C VAL A 173 13.61 6.12 -8.36
N PHE A 174 13.85 6.09 -7.05
CA PHE A 174 14.69 5.07 -6.45
C PHE A 174 13.89 3.81 -6.19
N ARG A 175 14.48 2.68 -6.56
CA ARG A 175 13.91 1.34 -6.35
C ARG A 175 14.89 0.51 -5.54
N ALA A 176 14.42 -0.07 -4.45
CA ALA A 176 15.17 -1.06 -3.68
C ALA A 176 14.46 -2.42 -3.76
N GLY A 177 15.25 -3.49 -3.78
CA GLY A 177 14.75 -4.86 -3.86
C GLY A 177 15.23 -5.71 -2.70
N HIS A 178 14.57 -6.85 -2.48
CA HIS A 178 14.99 -7.86 -1.50
C HIS A 178 15.16 -7.30 -0.08
N ALA A 179 14.29 -6.36 0.32
CA ALA A 179 14.28 -5.88 1.69
C ALA A 179 13.71 -6.95 2.63
N ARG A 180 14.12 -6.92 3.90
CA ARG A 180 13.78 -7.96 4.88
C ARG A 180 13.12 -7.33 6.09
N LEU A 181 11.91 -7.79 6.38
CA LEU A 181 11.23 -7.53 7.64
C LEU A 181 11.59 -8.64 8.62
N VAL A 182 12.38 -8.31 9.64
CA VAL A 182 12.86 -9.25 10.66
C VAL A 182 11.95 -9.17 11.88
N PHE A 183 11.47 -10.32 12.34
CA PHE A 183 10.60 -10.46 13.50
C PHE A 183 10.92 -11.75 14.25
N THR A 184 10.44 -11.89 15.47
CA THR A 184 10.62 -13.11 16.28
C THR A 184 9.27 -13.71 16.62
N ILE A 185 9.17 -15.04 16.50
CA ILE A 185 8.06 -15.84 17.03
C ILE A 185 8.65 -16.75 18.11
N ASP A 186 8.17 -16.66 19.34
CA ASP A 186 8.64 -17.47 20.47
C ASP A 186 10.19 -17.48 20.62
N GLY A 187 10.80 -16.29 20.44
CA GLY A 187 12.26 -16.10 20.51
C GLY A 187 13.04 -16.60 19.29
N LYS A 188 12.39 -17.19 18.28
CA LYS A 188 13.03 -17.60 17.04
C LYS A 188 12.93 -16.49 16.00
N ALA A 189 14.07 -15.99 15.53
CA ALA A 189 14.12 -15.02 14.46
C ALA A 189 13.59 -15.61 13.14
N LYS A 190 12.72 -14.86 12.49
CA LYS A 190 12.12 -15.11 11.19
C LYS A 190 12.18 -13.82 10.37
N HIS A 191 12.01 -13.95 9.06
CA HIS A 191 11.92 -12.79 8.20
C HIS A 191 10.91 -13.00 7.09
N ILE A 192 10.33 -11.89 6.64
CA ILE A 192 9.50 -11.80 5.43
C ILE A 192 10.26 -10.95 4.41
N GLU A 193 10.27 -11.40 3.16
CA GLU A 193 10.93 -10.69 2.08
C GLU A 193 9.97 -9.68 1.44
N VAL A 194 10.36 -8.42 1.44
CA VAL A 194 9.75 -7.35 0.65
C VAL A 194 10.48 -7.31 -0.69
N GLY A 195 9.77 -7.77 -1.72
CA GLY A 195 10.35 -7.91 -3.05
C GLY A 195 10.69 -6.58 -3.71
N GLU A 196 9.91 -5.53 -3.44
CA GLU A 196 10.09 -4.23 -4.08
C GLU A 196 9.65 -3.06 -3.21
N LEU A 197 10.56 -2.09 -3.06
CA LEU A 197 10.37 -0.79 -2.45
C LEU A 197 10.58 0.31 -3.49
N ILE A 198 9.76 1.35 -3.43
CA ILE A 198 9.88 2.55 -4.29
C ILE A 198 9.92 3.79 -3.40
N SER A 199 10.78 4.74 -3.75
CA SER A 199 10.87 6.03 -3.08
C SER A 199 9.72 6.95 -3.50
N TYR A 200 9.11 7.62 -2.53
CA TYR A 200 8.19 8.72 -2.79
C TYR A 200 8.32 9.78 -1.70
N LYS A 201 8.49 11.05 -2.08
CA LYS A 201 8.68 12.19 -1.17
C LYS A 201 9.78 11.95 -0.13
N GLY A 202 10.89 11.30 -0.50
CA GLY A 202 12.01 11.03 0.39
C GLY A 202 11.79 9.89 1.40
N ALA A 203 10.77 9.06 1.19
CA ALA A 203 10.44 7.92 2.03
C ALA A 203 10.32 6.61 1.22
N TRP A 204 10.67 5.48 1.86
CA TRP A 204 10.47 4.16 1.29
C TRP A 204 9.04 3.65 1.51
N TYR A 205 8.46 3.09 0.46
CA TYR A 205 7.15 2.44 0.49
C TYR A 205 7.20 1.08 -0.19
N VAL A 206 6.35 0.17 0.28
CA VAL A 206 6.22 -1.18 -0.26
C VAL A 206 5.37 -1.16 -1.51
N MET A 207 5.89 -1.72 -2.61
CA MET A 207 5.10 -1.95 -3.83
C MET A 207 4.78 -3.43 -4.03
N ARG A 208 5.64 -4.34 -3.55
CA ARG A 208 5.40 -5.79 -3.67
C ARG A 208 5.98 -6.58 -2.51
N LEU A 209 5.17 -7.49 -1.97
CA LEU A 209 5.54 -8.50 -0.98
C LEU A 209 5.69 -9.87 -1.65
N ARG A 210 6.63 -10.70 -1.20
CA ARG A 210 6.94 -12.03 -1.75
C ARG A 210 6.30 -13.17 -0.97
#